data_AF-A0A967AVE8-F1
#
_entry.id   AF-A0A967AVE8-F1
#
_cell.length_a   1.000
_cell.length_b   1.000
_cell.length_c   1.000
_cell.angle_alpha   90.00
_cell.angle_beta   90.00
_cell.angle_gamma   90.00
#
_symmetry.space_group_name_H-M   'P 1'
#
loop_
_entity.id
_entity.type
_entity.pdbx_description
1 polymer ?
#
loop_
_entity_poly.entity_id
_entity_poly.type
_entity_poly.pdbx_seq_one_letter_code
_entity_poly.pdbx_strand_id
1 'polypeptide(L)'
;MKITLKKLLGVLKTSLYSALALMLLGCHPTKKENGDRIVIDFSRPQKPLVPFWTATGFSPAEIVETPPMKQVLKEVGALPEKGLSYIRPHYLLNLVAVDGLKTNTPIYDWSRLDAVLDEIVGNDLKLIFELMGTPSNSLDTTSGSFDKNFQEQTGKAATDFDNLRDASQIRLWKKFVTDLALHLEERYGTETVRSWYFETTNEPDLDIFWKYDVPTFLNYYDACSEGLKAADDQLRFGGPGTANDLQPVFKELLAHCYTGTNFFTGEQGVRLDFISVHMKDDPYDMLQRELTTIDYIRKNHPTFAKLPFFNDEADPLAGWARDFWWRKGAWYAAFVAQNIDLHQKKLIDSAKVNYTIQSNDHTFMGSWHARATHALLFNPSDSTEYRLLPKPVFSVMKLIAELGDTYVDVEIPSEMERYFGTMASIKGKDSLVLMVYNKTDFDPNTHEWGVDMPEPTEEQQALMLEQGLQPTFVLQNLPFETFSLTQYQLDADHTNPYEKWVRMGSPPYPSDAQNKELLQSAVPEKVHDTGEATASDGSYTLTIDMPSPSVHFLVLARK
;
A
#
# COMPACT_ATOMS: atom_id res chain seq x y z
N MET A 1 24.61 37.33 53.31
CA MET A 1 23.68 38.04 52.38
C MET A 1 23.08 36.99 51.45
N LYS A 2 22.01 36.31 51.89
CA LYS A 2 20.60 36.49 51.46
C LYS A 2 20.39 36.15 49.98
N ILE A 3 20.09 34.88 49.64
CA ILE A 3 18.74 34.25 49.59
C ILE A 3 17.94 34.65 48.34
N THR A 4 17.87 33.69 47.40
CA THR A 4 16.71 33.24 46.59
C THR A 4 16.02 34.22 45.63
N LEU A 5 16.20 33.97 44.32
CA LEU A 5 15.21 34.27 43.28
C LEU A 5 15.25 33.22 42.15
N LYS A 6 15.00 31.95 42.50
CA LYS A 6 14.81 30.82 41.53
C LYS A 6 13.41 30.20 41.61
N LYS A 7 12.44 30.94 42.16
CA LYS A 7 11.00 30.59 42.19
C LYS A 7 10.17 31.82 41.84
N LEU A 8 10.16 32.24 40.56
CA LEU A 8 9.16 33.19 40.05
C LEU A 8 9.10 33.28 38.51
N LEU A 9 9.27 32.16 37.79
CA LEU A 9 9.02 32.07 36.34
C LEU A 9 8.07 30.93 35.97
N GLY A 10 7.43 30.32 36.98
CA GLY A 10 6.48 29.22 36.84
C GLY A 10 5.03 29.64 37.13
N VAL A 11 4.60 30.84 36.73
CA VAL A 11 3.18 31.25 36.65
C VAL A 11 3.08 32.41 35.64
N LEU A 12 3.16 32.15 34.33
CA LEU A 12 2.77 33.10 33.26
C LEU A 12 2.72 32.49 31.84
N LYS A 13 2.56 31.16 31.71
CA LYS A 13 2.42 30.47 30.40
C LYS A 13 1.00 29.92 30.14
N THR A 14 0.00 30.39 30.86
CA THR A 14 -1.42 29.96 30.72
C THR A 14 -2.37 31.08 30.29
N SER A 15 -1.88 32.17 29.69
CA SER A 15 -2.74 33.28 29.24
C SER A 15 -2.42 33.84 27.84
N LEU A 16 -1.63 33.15 27.01
CA LEU A 16 -1.31 33.61 25.64
C LEU A 16 -2.03 32.86 24.50
N TYR A 17 -2.84 31.84 24.81
CA TYR A 17 -3.61 31.10 23.79
C TYR A 17 -5.08 31.57 23.65
N SER A 18 -5.50 32.59 24.40
CA SER A 18 -6.89 33.07 24.39
C SER A 18 -7.07 34.48 23.80
N ALA A 19 -5.98 35.11 23.33
CA ALA A 19 -6.01 36.50 22.84
C ALA A 19 -5.70 36.66 21.34
N LEU A 20 -5.35 35.57 20.62
CA LEU A 20 -5.18 35.59 19.17
C LEU A 20 -6.44 35.12 18.40
N ALA A 21 -7.54 34.83 19.11
CA ALA A 21 -8.80 34.34 18.54
C ALA A 21 -9.85 35.44 18.27
N LEU A 22 -9.50 36.73 18.41
CA LEU A 22 -10.48 37.84 18.26
C LEU A 22 -10.09 39.00 17.35
N MET A 23 -9.04 38.88 16.52
CA MET A 23 -8.67 39.91 15.52
C MET A 23 -8.39 39.35 14.12
N LEU A 24 -9.13 38.33 13.69
CA LEU A 24 -9.21 37.91 12.28
C LEU A 24 -10.67 37.80 11.79
N LEU A 25 -11.55 38.61 12.37
CA LEU A 25 -12.84 38.93 11.76
C LEU A 25 -12.60 40.02 10.71
N GLY A 26 -12.50 39.61 9.45
CA GLY A 26 -12.58 40.54 8.32
C GLY A 26 -11.45 40.46 7.29
N CYS A 27 -11.22 39.27 6.73
CA CYS A 27 -10.83 39.12 5.32
C CYS A 27 -11.00 37.65 4.98
N HIS A 28 -12.22 37.26 4.56
CA HIS A 28 -12.36 36.01 3.84
C HIS A 28 -11.57 36.17 2.54
N PRO A 29 -10.62 35.28 2.19
CA PRO A 29 -10.14 35.23 0.82
C PRO A 29 -11.38 35.01 -0.04
N THR A 30 -11.62 35.93 -0.98
CA THR A 30 -12.67 35.78 -1.98
C THR A 30 -12.39 34.48 -2.74
N LYS A 31 -13.16 33.43 -2.45
CA LYS A 31 -13.18 32.18 -3.24
C LYS A 31 -13.31 32.61 -4.71
N LYS A 32 -12.47 32.09 -5.62
CA LYS A 32 -12.61 32.33 -7.07
C LYS A 32 -14.05 31.97 -7.46
N GLU A 33 -14.87 32.96 -7.81
CA GLU A 33 -16.31 32.79 -8.09
C GLU A 33 -16.62 32.07 -9.42
N ASN A 34 -15.60 31.75 -10.23
CA ASN A 34 -15.72 30.81 -11.33
C ASN A 34 -15.02 29.51 -10.92
N GLY A 35 -15.75 28.59 -10.30
CA GLY A 35 -15.27 27.23 -10.07
C GLY A 35 -14.95 26.57 -11.42
N ASP A 36 -13.83 25.86 -11.50
CA ASP A 36 -13.41 25.19 -12.74
C ASP A 36 -14.48 24.18 -13.17
N ARG A 37 -14.93 24.33 -14.41
CA ARG A 37 -16.00 23.50 -14.99
C ARG A 37 -15.39 22.21 -15.52
N ILE A 38 -15.71 21.09 -14.88
CA ILE A 38 -15.22 19.75 -15.26
C ILE A 38 -16.33 19.03 -16.01
N VAL A 39 -16.14 18.77 -17.30
CA VAL A 39 -17.12 18.08 -18.14
C VAL A 39 -16.78 16.58 -18.19
N ILE A 40 -17.77 15.75 -17.85
CA ILE A 40 -17.66 14.29 -17.92
C ILE A 40 -18.71 13.80 -18.90
N ASP A 41 -18.27 13.36 -20.08
CA ASP A 41 -19.13 12.90 -21.15
C ASP A 41 -19.13 11.36 -21.20
N PHE A 42 -20.24 10.75 -20.78
CA PHE A 42 -20.41 9.30 -20.74
C PHE A 42 -20.68 8.68 -22.12
N SER A 43 -20.75 9.48 -23.20
CA SER A 43 -20.74 8.99 -24.58
C SER A 43 -19.32 8.72 -25.11
N ARG A 44 -18.28 9.18 -24.39
CA ARG A 44 -16.87 8.90 -24.74
C ARG A 44 -16.60 7.39 -24.71
N PRO A 45 -15.63 6.90 -25.52
CA PRO A 45 -15.24 5.50 -25.49
C PRO A 45 -14.86 5.05 -24.09
N GLN A 46 -15.55 4.02 -23.60
CA GLN A 46 -15.24 3.40 -22.33
C GLN A 46 -13.98 2.56 -22.45
N LYS A 47 -13.18 2.56 -21.39
CA LYS A 47 -11.96 1.76 -21.28
C LYS A 47 -12.07 0.78 -20.12
N PRO A 48 -11.47 -0.42 -20.21
CA PRO A 48 -11.45 -1.36 -19.10
C PRO A 48 -10.76 -0.77 -17.89
N LEU A 49 -11.33 -0.99 -16.70
CA LEU A 49 -10.72 -0.71 -15.41
C LEU A 49 -10.61 -2.04 -14.66
N VAL A 50 -9.40 -2.60 -14.66
CA VAL A 50 -9.10 -3.84 -13.93
C VAL A 50 -8.38 -3.45 -12.65
N PRO A 51 -8.89 -3.83 -11.45
CA PRO A 51 -8.24 -3.47 -10.20
C PRO A 51 -6.81 -4.03 -10.10
N PHE A 52 -5.82 -3.14 -10.17
CA PHE A 52 -4.40 -3.47 -10.00
C PHE A 52 -3.87 -3.07 -8.61
N TRP A 53 -4.62 -2.29 -7.84
CA TRP A 53 -4.25 -1.77 -6.51
C TRP A 53 -4.59 -2.72 -5.35
N THR A 54 -4.86 -4.00 -5.63
CA THR A 54 -5.48 -4.94 -4.68
C THR A 54 -4.45 -5.62 -3.76
N ALA A 55 -3.35 -4.95 -3.43
CA ALA A 55 -2.26 -5.52 -2.65
C ALA A 55 -1.83 -4.59 -1.51
N THR A 56 -1.38 -5.21 -0.41
CA THR A 56 -0.70 -4.54 0.70
C THR A 56 0.45 -5.40 1.21
N GLY A 57 1.35 -4.83 2.00
CA GLY A 57 2.41 -5.58 2.69
C GLY A 57 2.56 -5.20 4.16
N PHE A 58 3.46 -5.92 4.83
CA PHE A 58 4.03 -5.57 6.13
C PHE A 58 5.29 -6.40 6.43
N SER A 59 6.06 -5.97 7.42
CA SER A 59 7.19 -6.69 7.99
C SER A 59 7.12 -6.66 9.51
N PRO A 60 7.57 -7.70 10.24
CA PRO A 60 7.84 -9.06 9.76
C PRO A 60 6.59 -9.96 9.88
N ALA A 61 6.60 -11.16 9.28
CA ALA A 61 5.47 -12.10 9.29
C ALA A 61 4.95 -12.46 10.71
N GLU A 62 5.83 -12.45 11.73
CA GLU A 62 5.51 -12.75 13.12
C GLU A 62 4.39 -11.87 13.70
N ILE A 63 4.20 -10.65 13.19
CA ILE A 63 3.19 -9.74 13.75
C ILE A 63 1.76 -10.27 13.57
N VAL A 64 1.54 -11.20 12.63
CA VAL A 64 0.26 -11.93 12.43
C VAL A 64 -0.16 -12.71 13.67
N GLU A 65 0.80 -13.15 14.50
CA GLU A 65 0.50 -13.87 15.73
C GLU A 65 -0.17 -12.96 16.78
N THR A 66 -0.03 -11.64 16.65
CA THR A 66 -0.58 -10.68 17.60
C THR A 66 -2.09 -10.50 17.42
N PRO A 67 -2.88 -10.36 18.51
CA PRO A 67 -4.32 -10.12 18.39
C PRO A 67 -4.71 -8.91 17.52
N PRO A 68 -4.02 -7.75 17.57
CA PRO A 68 -4.36 -6.63 16.71
C PRO A 68 -4.19 -6.94 15.23
N MET A 69 -3.11 -7.64 14.82
CA MET A 69 -2.91 -7.96 13.40
C MET A 69 -3.98 -8.92 12.89
N LYS A 70 -4.38 -9.93 13.68
CA LYS A 70 -5.49 -10.81 13.32
C LYS A 70 -6.78 -10.03 13.05
N GLN A 71 -7.05 -9.01 13.88
CA GLN A 71 -8.18 -8.12 13.64
C GLN A 71 -8.00 -7.32 12.33
N VAL A 72 -6.81 -6.75 12.09
CA VAL A 72 -6.53 -6.00 10.84
C VAL A 72 -6.71 -6.90 9.61
N LEU A 73 -6.18 -8.12 9.61
CA LEU A 73 -6.32 -9.07 8.49
C LEU A 73 -7.78 -9.41 8.21
N LYS A 74 -8.59 -9.58 9.26
CA LYS A 74 -10.03 -9.77 9.11
C LYS A 74 -10.71 -8.57 8.49
N GLU A 75 -10.35 -7.35 8.89
CA GLU A 75 -10.92 -6.13 8.30
C GLU A 75 -10.47 -5.94 6.84
N VAL A 76 -9.21 -6.25 6.52
CA VAL A 76 -8.64 -6.22 5.17
C VAL A 76 -9.33 -7.25 4.25
N GLY A 77 -9.44 -8.51 4.69
CA GLY A 77 -10.11 -9.57 3.93
C GLY A 77 -11.63 -9.37 3.76
N ALA A 78 -12.24 -8.56 4.63
CA ALA A 78 -13.66 -8.21 4.58
C ALA A 78 -13.98 -6.99 3.69
N LEU A 79 -12.98 -6.38 3.03
CA LEU A 79 -13.23 -5.31 2.07
C LEU A 79 -14.16 -5.81 0.94
N PRO A 80 -15.15 -4.99 0.52
CA PRO A 80 -16.06 -5.36 -0.56
C PRO A 80 -15.29 -5.57 -1.87
N GLU A 81 -15.87 -6.37 -2.77
CA GLU A 81 -15.34 -6.62 -4.13
C GLU A 81 -13.85 -7.05 -4.16
N LYS A 82 -13.34 -7.61 -3.06
CA LYS A 82 -11.92 -7.97 -2.91
C LYS A 82 -10.97 -6.79 -3.12
N GLY A 83 -11.36 -5.62 -2.62
CA GLY A 83 -10.59 -4.36 -2.68
C GLY A 83 -9.13 -4.48 -2.23
N LEU A 84 -8.85 -5.41 -1.32
CA LEU A 84 -7.51 -5.97 -1.11
C LEU A 84 -7.62 -7.50 -1.22
N SER A 85 -6.78 -8.07 -2.08
CA SER A 85 -6.76 -9.51 -2.40
C SER A 85 -5.43 -10.15 -2.04
N TYR A 86 -4.34 -9.38 -2.10
CA TYR A 86 -2.98 -9.86 -1.91
C TYR A 86 -2.34 -9.24 -0.69
N ILE A 87 -1.56 -10.03 0.04
CA ILE A 87 -0.70 -9.57 1.13
C ILE A 87 0.73 -10.05 0.94
N ARG A 88 1.70 -9.15 1.19
CA ARG A 88 3.14 -9.35 1.01
C ARG A 88 3.88 -9.27 2.36
N PRO A 89 3.91 -10.35 3.16
CA PRO A 89 4.59 -10.36 4.44
C PRO A 89 6.06 -10.77 4.30
N HIS A 90 6.97 -9.98 4.86
CA HIS A 90 8.39 -10.33 4.88
C HIS A 90 8.69 -11.48 5.82
N TYR A 91 9.80 -12.19 5.56
CA TYR A 91 10.41 -13.16 6.48
C TYR A 91 9.58 -14.41 6.81
N LEU A 92 8.66 -14.84 5.93
CA LEU A 92 7.90 -16.08 6.10
C LEU A 92 8.79 -17.30 6.38
N LEU A 93 9.98 -17.38 5.76
CA LEU A 93 10.87 -18.53 5.92
C LEU A 93 11.57 -18.57 7.30
N ASN A 94 11.52 -17.48 8.09
CA ASN A 94 11.99 -17.51 9.48
C ASN A 94 11.04 -18.33 10.38
N LEU A 95 9.80 -18.54 9.95
CA LEU A 95 8.79 -19.29 10.70
C LEU A 95 8.87 -20.81 10.49
N VAL A 96 9.96 -21.28 9.89
CA VAL A 96 10.21 -22.69 9.59
C VAL A 96 11.48 -23.14 10.29
N ALA A 97 11.39 -24.29 10.98
CA ALA A 97 12.57 -25.01 11.42
C ALA A 97 12.76 -26.30 10.62
N VAL A 98 14.01 -26.70 10.43
CA VAL A 98 14.38 -27.93 9.74
C VAL A 98 15.56 -28.61 10.43
N ASP A 99 15.44 -29.92 10.62
CA ASP A 99 16.55 -30.81 11.00
C ASP A 99 16.85 -31.82 9.89
N GLY A 100 18.12 -32.19 9.77
CA GLY A 100 18.57 -33.21 8.83
C GLY A 100 18.41 -32.82 7.36
N LEU A 101 18.48 -31.54 6.99
CA LEU A 101 18.32 -31.09 5.59
C LEU A 101 19.31 -31.74 4.61
N LYS A 102 20.50 -32.08 5.10
CA LYS A 102 21.55 -32.82 4.36
C LYS A 102 21.23 -34.30 4.15
N THR A 103 20.13 -34.80 4.72
CA THR A 103 19.70 -36.20 4.60
C THR A 103 18.60 -36.34 3.54
N ASN A 104 18.26 -37.58 3.19
CA ASN A 104 17.16 -37.84 2.27
C ASN A 104 15.77 -37.60 2.90
N THR A 105 15.71 -37.45 4.23
CA THR A 105 14.47 -37.33 5.00
C THR A 105 14.58 -36.15 5.97
N PRO A 106 14.57 -34.91 5.46
CA PRO A 106 14.50 -33.73 6.34
C PRO A 106 13.24 -33.78 7.19
N ILE A 107 13.33 -33.28 8.41
CA ILE A 107 12.19 -33.13 9.32
C ILE A 107 11.94 -31.63 9.44
N TYR A 108 10.79 -31.19 8.94
CA TYR A 108 10.36 -29.80 9.01
C TYR A 108 9.38 -29.59 10.17
N ASP A 109 9.54 -28.46 10.85
CA ASP A 109 8.50 -27.90 11.71
C ASP A 109 7.89 -26.69 11.00
N TRP A 110 6.73 -26.93 10.39
CA TRP A 110 5.92 -25.92 9.71
C TRP A 110 4.93 -25.21 10.64
N SER A 111 4.84 -25.60 11.92
CA SER A 111 3.70 -25.26 12.78
C SER A 111 3.43 -23.76 12.90
N ARG A 112 4.49 -22.95 12.96
CA ARG A 112 4.37 -21.50 13.06
C ARG A 112 4.07 -20.82 11.73
N LEU A 113 4.70 -21.27 10.64
CA LEU A 113 4.34 -20.83 9.29
C LEU A 113 2.86 -21.13 9.01
N ASP A 114 2.41 -22.35 9.31
CA ASP A 114 1.02 -22.79 9.16
C ASP A 114 0.06 -21.91 9.96
N ALA A 115 0.37 -21.60 11.22
CA ALA A 115 -0.48 -20.74 12.04
C ALA A 115 -0.61 -19.31 11.48
N VAL A 116 0.45 -18.76 10.89
CA VAL A 116 0.44 -17.43 10.25
C VAL A 116 -0.34 -17.46 8.94
N LEU A 117 -0.07 -18.46 8.08
CA LEU A 117 -0.71 -18.59 6.79
C LEU A 117 -2.20 -18.96 6.90
N ASP A 118 -2.59 -19.78 7.89
CA ASP A 118 -3.99 -20.09 8.18
C ASP A 118 -4.80 -18.83 8.48
N GLU A 119 -4.21 -17.87 9.20
CA GLU A 119 -4.87 -16.59 9.48
C GLU A 119 -5.02 -15.75 8.21
N ILE A 120 -4.00 -15.69 7.37
CA ILE A 120 -4.05 -14.92 6.11
C ILE A 120 -5.07 -15.56 5.15
N VAL A 121 -4.88 -16.84 4.83
CA VAL A 121 -5.71 -17.58 3.87
C VAL A 121 -7.14 -17.74 4.37
N GLY A 122 -7.32 -17.92 5.68
CA GLY A 122 -8.65 -18.01 6.32
C GLY A 122 -9.48 -16.74 6.21
N ASN A 123 -8.84 -15.58 5.99
CA ASN A 123 -9.51 -14.31 5.68
C ASN A 123 -9.66 -14.05 4.17
N ASP A 124 -9.50 -15.10 3.34
CA ASP A 124 -9.63 -15.07 1.87
C ASP A 124 -8.69 -14.04 1.21
N LEU A 125 -7.47 -13.98 1.76
CA LEU A 125 -6.33 -13.25 1.24
C LEU A 125 -5.35 -14.23 0.59
N LYS A 126 -4.73 -13.79 -0.50
CA LYS A 126 -3.68 -14.49 -1.25
C LYS A 126 -2.33 -13.91 -0.90
N LEU A 127 -1.28 -14.69 -1.09
CA LEU A 127 0.08 -14.21 -0.84
C LEU A 127 0.76 -13.69 -2.11
N ILE A 128 1.49 -12.58 -1.93
CA ILE A 128 2.76 -12.38 -2.60
C ILE A 128 3.79 -13.00 -1.64
N PHE A 129 4.09 -14.28 -1.85
CA PHE A 129 4.91 -15.12 -0.99
C PHE A 129 6.39 -14.90 -1.31
N GLU A 130 7.03 -14.00 -0.58
CA GLU A 130 8.47 -13.83 -0.67
C GLU A 130 9.18 -15.08 -0.12
N LEU A 131 10.08 -15.66 -0.92
CA LEU A 131 11.00 -16.72 -0.49
C LEU A 131 12.14 -16.10 0.35
N MET A 132 11.75 -15.38 1.39
CA MET A 132 12.56 -14.51 2.23
C MET A 132 12.69 -15.04 3.66
N GLY A 133 13.91 -14.97 4.20
CA GLY A 133 14.26 -15.45 5.53
C GLY A 133 15.12 -16.71 5.49
N THR A 134 15.49 -17.22 6.65
CA THR A 134 16.32 -18.41 6.77
C THR A 134 15.66 -19.45 7.66
N PRO A 135 15.31 -20.64 7.13
CA PRO A 135 14.92 -21.74 7.98
C PRO A 135 16.07 -22.07 8.94
N SER A 136 15.75 -22.11 10.23
CA SER A 136 16.70 -22.42 11.30
C SER A 136 16.57 -23.89 11.71
N ASN A 137 17.34 -24.34 12.70
CA ASN A 137 17.13 -25.63 13.35
C ASN A 137 16.16 -25.56 14.55
N SER A 138 15.60 -24.39 14.87
CA SER A 138 14.64 -24.19 15.97
C SER A 138 13.84 -22.90 15.84
N LEU A 139 12.53 -23.00 16.11
CA LEU A 139 11.61 -21.86 16.17
C LEU A 139 11.84 -20.95 17.39
N ASP A 140 12.60 -21.38 18.40
CA ASP A 140 12.82 -20.65 19.67
C ASP A 140 13.72 -19.41 19.53
N THR A 141 14.28 -19.17 18.34
CA THR A 141 15.40 -18.23 18.12
C THR A 141 15.03 -16.94 17.38
N THR A 142 13.82 -16.83 16.85
CA THR A 142 13.37 -15.65 16.11
C THR A 142 12.84 -14.60 17.08
N SER A 143 13.62 -13.55 17.33
CA SER A 143 13.08 -12.35 17.99
C SER A 143 12.31 -11.55 16.94
N GLY A 144 11.05 -11.19 17.19
CA GLY A 144 10.23 -10.31 16.33
C GLY A 144 10.74 -8.86 16.24
N SER A 145 12.04 -8.63 16.30
CA SER A 145 12.63 -7.31 16.09
C SER A 145 12.68 -7.02 14.59
N PHE A 146 11.99 -5.96 14.19
CA PHE A 146 11.94 -5.43 12.82
C PHE A 146 13.34 -5.30 12.17
N ASP A 147 13.39 -5.64 10.88
CA ASP A 147 14.39 -5.25 9.88
C ASP A 147 15.85 -5.21 10.37
N LYS A 148 16.33 -6.35 10.86
CA LYS A 148 17.78 -6.62 10.99
C LYS A 148 18.26 -7.53 9.86
N ASN A 149 19.57 -7.57 9.64
CA ASN A 149 20.23 -8.46 8.67
C ASN A 149 19.71 -9.91 8.77
N PHE A 150 19.69 -10.64 7.64
CA PHE A 150 19.29 -12.05 7.47
C PHE A 150 19.66 -12.99 8.64
N GLN A 151 20.85 -12.87 9.24
CA GLN A 151 21.30 -13.70 10.37
C GLN A 151 21.08 -13.08 11.76
N GLU A 152 20.78 -11.78 11.85
CA GLU A 152 20.49 -11.13 13.13
C GLU A 152 19.03 -11.35 13.56
N GLN A 153 18.12 -11.60 12.62
CA GLN A 153 16.71 -11.88 12.92
C GLN A 153 16.49 -13.25 13.57
N THR A 154 17.28 -14.25 13.19
CA THR A 154 17.29 -15.58 13.81
C THR A 154 18.19 -15.66 15.05
N GLY A 155 18.67 -14.52 15.57
CA GLY A 155 19.60 -14.50 16.70
C GLY A 155 20.93 -15.22 16.42
N LYS A 156 21.33 -15.32 15.15
CA LYS A 156 22.45 -16.13 14.64
C LYS A 156 22.26 -17.64 14.84
N ALA A 157 21.02 -18.14 14.77
CA ALA A 157 20.76 -19.57 14.75
C ALA A 157 21.57 -20.25 13.64
N ALA A 158 22.02 -21.48 13.92
CA ALA A 158 22.73 -22.27 12.93
C ALA A 158 21.82 -22.54 11.73
N THR A 159 22.37 -22.38 10.53
CA THR A 159 21.66 -22.64 9.27
C THR A 159 22.59 -23.35 8.29
N ASP A 160 22.00 -24.16 7.42
CA ASP A 160 22.69 -24.80 6.29
C ASP A 160 22.76 -23.90 5.04
N PHE A 161 22.36 -22.62 5.16
CA PHE A 161 22.22 -21.67 4.05
C PHE A 161 23.07 -20.40 4.19
N ASP A 162 24.27 -20.51 4.77
CA ASP A 162 25.16 -19.37 4.99
C ASP A 162 26.05 -18.99 3.79
N ASN A 163 26.13 -19.87 2.77
CA ASN A 163 26.94 -19.72 1.57
C ASN A 163 26.28 -20.30 0.30
N LEU A 164 25.43 -19.51 -0.35
CA LEU A 164 24.80 -19.86 -1.65
C LEU A 164 25.73 -19.74 -2.87
N ARG A 165 27.06 -19.78 -2.66
CA ARG A 165 28.04 -20.12 -3.71
C ARG A 165 28.44 -21.59 -3.70
N ASP A 166 28.20 -22.29 -2.59
CA ASP A 166 28.44 -23.73 -2.49
C ASP A 166 27.33 -24.49 -3.22
N ALA A 167 27.70 -25.26 -4.24
CA ALA A 167 26.78 -26.08 -5.02
C ALA A 167 25.95 -27.05 -4.16
N SER A 168 26.47 -27.49 -3.00
CA SER A 168 25.71 -28.31 -2.06
C SER A 168 24.57 -27.51 -1.42
N GLN A 169 24.85 -26.32 -0.88
CA GLN A 169 23.83 -25.46 -0.27
C GLN A 169 22.78 -24.97 -1.28
N ILE A 170 23.20 -24.65 -2.51
CA ILE A 170 22.28 -24.27 -3.60
C ILE A 170 21.27 -25.42 -3.88
N ARG A 171 21.74 -26.68 -3.89
CA ARG A 171 20.87 -27.85 -4.04
C ARG A 171 19.97 -28.08 -2.83
N LEU A 172 20.44 -27.81 -1.62
CA LEU A 172 19.63 -27.87 -0.40
C LEU A 172 18.53 -26.79 -0.43
N TRP A 173 18.81 -25.58 -0.92
CA TRP A 173 17.81 -24.52 -1.05
C TRP A 173 16.72 -24.91 -2.05
N LYS A 174 17.10 -25.44 -3.23
CA LYS A 174 16.13 -25.98 -4.20
C LYS A 174 15.24 -27.05 -3.57
N LYS A 175 15.84 -28.00 -2.83
CA LYS A 175 15.09 -29.06 -2.13
C LYS A 175 14.11 -28.46 -1.12
N PHE A 176 14.56 -27.53 -0.30
CA PHE A 176 13.71 -26.84 0.66
C PHE A 176 12.51 -26.14 -0.02
N VAL A 177 12.75 -25.37 -1.09
CA VAL A 177 11.67 -24.69 -1.82
C VAL A 177 10.70 -25.68 -2.45
N THR A 178 11.20 -26.84 -2.95
CA THR A 178 10.33 -27.92 -3.46
C THR A 178 9.44 -28.47 -2.34
N ASP A 179 10.02 -28.82 -1.20
CA ASP A 179 9.29 -29.41 -0.07
C ASP A 179 8.30 -28.41 0.54
N LEU A 180 8.67 -27.12 0.62
CA LEU A 180 7.79 -26.02 1.03
C LEU A 180 6.57 -25.92 0.11
N ALA A 181 6.77 -25.86 -1.21
CA ALA A 181 5.67 -25.73 -2.16
C ALA A 181 4.71 -26.92 -2.09
N LEU A 182 5.24 -28.15 -2.01
CA LEU A 182 4.42 -29.36 -1.84
C LEU A 182 3.60 -29.33 -0.53
N HIS A 183 4.21 -28.90 0.57
CA HIS A 183 3.52 -28.72 1.85
C HIS A 183 2.38 -27.69 1.76
N LEU A 184 2.65 -26.54 1.13
CA LEU A 184 1.64 -25.50 0.91
C LEU A 184 0.46 -26.02 0.08
N GLU A 185 0.72 -26.77 -0.99
CA GLU A 185 -0.33 -27.36 -1.82
C GLU A 185 -1.12 -28.44 -1.09
N GLU A 186 -0.45 -29.28 -0.30
CA GLU A 186 -1.11 -30.28 0.54
C GLU A 186 -2.06 -29.61 1.55
N ARG A 187 -1.64 -28.48 2.13
CA ARG A 187 -2.41 -27.78 3.16
C ARG A 187 -3.55 -26.93 2.62
N TYR A 188 -3.31 -26.12 1.58
CA TYR A 188 -4.26 -25.12 1.07
C TYR A 188 -4.94 -25.51 -0.24
N GLY A 189 -4.48 -26.58 -0.89
CA GLY A 189 -4.92 -27.03 -2.20
C GLY A 189 -4.19 -26.34 -3.35
N THR A 190 -3.84 -27.12 -4.37
CA THR A 190 -3.13 -26.68 -5.59
C THR A 190 -3.66 -25.39 -6.19
N GLU A 191 -4.98 -25.28 -6.43
CA GLU A 191 -5.55 -24.09 -7.08
C GLU A 191 -5.45 -22.83 -6.21
N THR A 192 -5.50 -22.97 -4.88
CA THR A 192 -5.28 -21.85 -3.95
C THR A 192 -3.84 -21.35 -4.09
N VAL A 193 -2.86 -22.26 -4.05
CA VAL A 193 -1.43 -21.91 -4.10
C VAL A 193 -1.04 -21.37 -5.47
N ARG A 194 -1.57 -21.93 -6.57
CA ARG A 194 -1.40 -21.38 -7.93
C ARG A 194 -1.91 -19.95 -8.08
N SER A 195 -2.88 -19.55 -7.26
CA SER A 195 -3.41 -18.18 -7.26
C SER A 195 -2.50 -17.15 -6.58
N TRP A 196 -1.46 -17.61 -5.86
CA TRP A 196 -0.45 -16.77 -5.23
C TRP A 196 0.61 -16.32 -6.25
N TYR A 197 1.44 -15.37 -5.84
CA TYR A 197 2.67 -15.01 -6.54
C TYR A 197 3.84 -15.36 -5.62
N PHE A 198 4.76 -16.21 -6.05
CA PHE A 198 6.02 -16.39 -5.32
C PHE A 198 7.01 -15.33 -5.78
N GLU A 199 7.77 -14.78 -4.85
CA GLU A 199 8.71 -13.69 -5.13
C GLU A 199 10.09 -13.99 -4.54
N THR A 200 11.12 -13.38 -5.12
CA THR A 200 12.45 -13.32 -4.52
C THR A 200 12.43 -12.69 -3.12
N THR A 201 13.54 -12.81 -2.40
CA THR A 201 13.77 -12.02 -1.18
C THR A 201 13.69 -10.52 -1.45
N ASN A 202 13.17 -9.76 -0.48
CA ASN A 202 13.03 -8.30 -0.52
C ASN A 202 14.36 -7.59 -0.83
N GLU A 203 14.27 -6.53 -1.64
CA GLU A 203 15.30 -5.49 -1.86
C GLU A 203 16.74 -6.03 -1.86
N PRO A 204 17.08 -6.95 -2.79
CA PRO A 204 18.40 -7.59 -2.80
C PRO A 204 19.54 -6.62 -3.16
N ASP A 205 19.23 -5.37 -3.50
CA ASP A 205 20.16 -4.27 -3.70
C ASP A 205 20.53 -3.52 -2.41
N LEU A 206 19.88 -3.82 -1.28
CA LEU A 206 20.19 -3.23 0.02
C LEU A 206 20.86 -4.24 0.95
N ASP A 207 22.05 -3.88 1.45
CA ASP A 207 22.87 -4.72 2.36
C ASP A 207 22.12 -5.17 3.63
N ILE A 208 21.12 -4.39 4.08
CA ILE A 208 20.31 -4.69 5.26
C ILE A 208 19.40 -5.92 5.07
N PHE A 209 18.99 -6.19 3.83
CA PHE A 209 18.14 -7.33 3.47
C PHE A 209 18.96 -8.46 2.86
N TRP A 210 19.93 -8.13 2.00
CA TRP A 210 20.74 -9.08 1.27
C TRP A 210 22.21 -8.65 1.21
N LYS A 211 23.07 -9.37 1.94
CA LYS A 211 24.50 -9.06 2.05
C LYS A 211 25.39 -9.75 0.99
N TYR A 212 24.79 -10.56 0.11
CA TYR A 212 25.55 -11.38 -0.83
C TYR A 212 25.67 -10.71 -2.19
N ASP A 213 26.67 -11.09 -2.97
CA ASP A 213 26.88 -10.52 -4.30
C ASP A 213 25.83 -10.99 -5.32
N VAL A 214 25.76 -10.29 -6.46
CA VAL A 214 24.78 -10.55 -7.51
C VAL A 214 24.82 -12.01 -7.99
N PRO A 215 25.97 -12.64 -8.27
CA PRO A 215 25.92 -14.02 -8.75
C PRO A 215 25.53 -15.03 -7.65
N THR A 216 25.68 -14.70 -6.36
CA THR A 216 25.04 -15.47 -5.27
C THR A 216 23.52 -15.33 -5.34
N PHE A 217 23.00 -14.13 -5.61
CA PHE A 217 21.58 -13.90 -5.80
C PHE A 217 21.01 -14.64 -7.02
N LEU A 218 21.76 -14.72 -8.12
CA LEU A 218 21.34 -15.51 -9.30
C LEU A 218 21.27 -17.01 -9.00
N ASN A 219 22.20 -17.56 -8.20
CA ASN A 219 22.12 -18.96 -7.75
C ASN A 219 20.90 -19.20 -6.85
N TYR A 220 20.61 -18.27 -5.95
CA TYR A 220 19.40 -18.29 -5.13
C TYR A 220 18.14 -18.29 -6.02
N TYR A 221 18.11 -17.41 -7.02
CA TYR A 221 17.00 -17.30 -7.97
C TYR A 221 16.76 -18.62 -8.70
N ASP A 222 17.82 -19.24 -9.23
CA ASP A 222 17.72 -20.54 -9.91
C ASP A 222 17.19 -21.64 -8.99
N ALA A 223 17.62 -21.64 -7.72
CA ALA A 223 17.19 -22.63 -6.74
C ALA A 223 15.71 -22.46 -6.36
N CYS A 224 15.26 -21.22 -6.19
CA CYS A 224 13.84 -20.90 -6.02
C CYS A 224 13.03 -21.31 -7.26
N SER A 225 13.53 -20.95 -8.44
CA SER A 225 12.84 -21.16 -9.70
C SER A 225 12.60 -22.64 -9.97
N GLU A 226 13.67 -23.44 -9.90
CA GLU A 226 13.64 -24.87 -10.12
C GLU A 226 13.00 -25.65 -8.96
N GLY A 227 12.99 -25.09 -7.74
CA GLY A 227 12.32 -25.69 -6.59
C GLY A 227 10.80 -25.64 -6.74
N LEU A 228 10.27 -24.44 -7.04
CA LEU A 228 8.83 -24.26 -7.32
C LEU A 228 8.40 -25.11 -8.52
N LYS A 229 9.14 -25.06 -9.62
CA LYS A 229 8.85 -25.82 -10.84
C LYS A 229 8.85 -27.35 -10.61
N ALA A 230 9.68 -27.84 -9.69
CA ALA A 230 9.73 -29.26 -9.37
C ALA A 230 8.53 -29.74 -8.54
N ALA A 231 7.91 -28.84 -7.76
CA ALA A 231 6.66 -29.12 -7.05
C ALA A 231 5.46 -29.02 -8.00
N ASP A 232 5.32 -27.87 -8.68
CA ASP A 232 4.27 -27.61 -9.65
C ASP A 232 4.73 -26.52 -10.64
N ASP A 233 4.68 -26.83 -11.93
CA ASP A 233 5.18 -25.95 -13.00
C ASP A 233 4.27 -24.75 -13.30
N GLN A 234 3.08 -24.70 -12.70
CA GLN A 234 2.15 -23.58 -12.80
C GLN A 234 2.33 -22.53 -11.69
N LEU A 235 3.15 -22.79 -10.68
CA LEU A 235 3.47 -21.80 -9.65
C LEU A 235 4.27 -20.65 -10.24
N ARG A 236 3.74 -19.43 -10.09
CA ARG A 236 4.31 -18.21 -10.65
C ARG A 236 5.43 -17.69 -9.76
N PHE A 237 6.56 -17.34 -10.37
CA PHE A 237 7.73 -16.80 -9.68
C PHE A 237 8.32 -15.59 -10.40
N GLY A 238 8.61 -14.53 -9.65
CA GLY A 238 9.15 -13.28 -10.17
C GLY A 238 9.98 -12.51 -9.16
N GLY A 239 10.42 -11.32 -9.55
CA GLY A 239 11.32 -10.47 -8.76
C GLY A 239 11.91 -9.32 -9.60
N PRO A 240 12.93 -8.59 -9.10
CA PRO A 240 13.61 -8.81 -7.83
C PRO A 240 13.06 -8.02 -6.62
N GLY A 241 12.07 -7.14 -6.80
CA GLY A 241 11.61 -6.25 -5.72
C GLY A 241 12.71 -5.32 -5.21
N THR A 242 13.47 -4.68 -6.13
CA THR A 242 14.59 -3.79 -5.76
C THR A 242 14.13 -2.41 -5.31
N ALA A 243 14.81 -1.86 -4.30
CA ALA A 243 14.54 -0.53 -3.73
C ALA A 243 14.98 0.61 -4.64
N ASN A 244 16.09 0.42 -5.35
CA ASN A 244 16.71 1.43 -6.20
C ASN A 244 16.60 1.07 -7.68
N ASP A 245 16.32 2.08 -8.49
CA ASP A 245 16.07 1.91 -9.91
C ASP A 245 17.30 1.34 -10.65
N LEU A 246 17.07 0.29 -11.44
CA LEU A 246 18.01 -0.20 -12.43
C LEU A 246 19.41 -0.56 -11.87
N GLN A 247 19.50 -0.98 -10.61
CA GLN A 247 20.73 -1.46 -9.99
C GLN A 247 21.28 -2.72 -10.67
N PRO A 248 22.57 -3.07 -10.45
CA PRO A 248 23.18 -4.26 -11.04
C PRO A 248 22.36 -5.53 -10.82
N VAL A 249 21.84 -5.78 -9.61
CA VAL A 249 21.04 -6.97 -9.32
C VAL A 249 19.78 -7.06 -10.17
N PHE A 250 19.09 -5.94 -10.43
CA PHE A 250 17.94 -5.88 -11.33
C PHE A 250 18.35 -6.21 -12.77
N LYS A 251 19.33 -5.50 -13.31
CA LYS A 251 19.77 -5.66 -14.70
C LYS A 251 20.31 -7.07 -14.97
N GLU A 252 21.10 -7.60 -14.04
CA GLU A 252 21.71 -8.92 -14.15
C GLU A 252 20.70 -10.05 -13.96
N LEU A 253 19.71 -9.90 -13.06
CA LEU A 253 18.62 -10.88 -12.98
C LEU A 253 17.84 -10.96 -14.30
N LEU A 254 17.48 -9.82 -14.88
CA LEU A 254 16.77 -9.79 -16.16
C LEU A 254 17.62 -10.41 -17.27
N ALA A 255 18.90 -10.07 -17.36
CA ALA A 255 19.81 -10.65 -18.35
C ALA A 255 19.99 -12.17 -18.15
N HIS A 256 20.07 -12.61 -16.89
CA HIS A 256 20.18 -14.01 -16.51
C HIS A 256 18.93 -14.81 -16.90
N CYS A 257 17.74 -14.30 -16.59
CA CYS A 257 16.49 -14.93 -16.99
C CYS A 257 16.31 -14.93 -18.51
N TYR A 258 16.79 -13.90 -19.21
CA TYR A 258 16.63 -13.77 -20.65
C TYR A 258 17.57 -14.70 -21.45
N THR A 259 18.85 -14.74 -21.06
CA THR A 259 19.92 -15.43 -21.83
C THR A 259 21.02 -16.04 -20.96
N GLY A 260 20.93 -15.94 -19.63
CA GLY A 260 21.89 -16.57 -18.72
C GLY A 260 21.79 -18.09 -18.73
N THR A 261 22.65 -18.75 -17.96
CA THR A 261 22.67 -20.21 -17.88
C THR A 261 22.11 -20.67 -16.54
N ASN A 262 21.02 -21.42 -16.55
CA ASN A 262 20.43 -21.99 -15.34
C ASN A 262 21.44 -22.92 -14.63
N PHE A 263 21.67 -22.70 -13.35
CA PHE A 263 22.62 -23.45 -12.53
C PHE A 263 22.37 -24.98 -12.51
N PHE A 264 21.10 -25.40 -12.54
CA PHE A 264 20.71 -26.81 -12.40
C PHE A 264 20.63 -27.54 -13.73
N THR A 265 20.07 -26.90 -14.76
CA THR A 265 19.79 -27.55 -16.04
C THR A 265 20.85 -27.28 -17.10
N GLY A 266 21.62 -26.19 -16.96
CA GLY A 266 22.55 -25.71 -17.99
C GLY A 266 21.85 -25.10 -19.22
N GLU A 267 20.53 -24.98 -19.19
CA GLU A 267 19.75 -24.37 -20.27
C GLU A 267 19.96 -22.84 -20.30
N GLN A 268 19.78 -22.25 -21.48
CA GLN A 268 19.81 -20.80 -21.64
C GLN A 268 18.45 -20.20 -21.29
N GLY A 269 18.46 -19.16 -20.45
CA GLY A 269 17.29 -18.54 -19.89
C GLY A 269 16.77 -19.26 -18.65
N VAL A 270 16.07 -18.51 -17.80
CA VAL A 270 15.43 -18.99 -16.58
C VAL A 270 14.03 -18.40 -16.53
N ARG A 271 13.05 -19.17 -16.03
CA ARG A 271 11.67 -18.71 -15.88
C ARG A 271 11.63 -17.39 -15.09
N LEU A 272 10.83 -16.45 -15.59
CA LEU A 272 10.48 -15.18 -14.95
C LEU A 272 9.04 -14.87 -15.34
N ASP A 273 8.11 -14.97 -14.39
CA ASP A 273 6.67 -14.86 -14.67
C ASP A 273 6.12 -13.45 -14.46
N PHE A 274 6.81 -12.62 -13.67
CA PHE A 274 6.52 -11.20 -13.48
C PHE A 274 7.79 -10.45 -13.05
N ILE A 275 7.78 -9.12 -13.19
CA ILE A 275 8.87 -8.23 -12.78
C ILE A 275 8.34 -7.27 -11.71
N SER A 276 9.04 -7.18 -10.57
CA SER A 276 8.69 -6.29 -9.47
C SER A 276 9.80 -5.29 -9.14
N VAL A 277 9.38 -4.12 -8.67
CA VAL A 277 10.24 -3.00 -8.23
C VAL A 277 9.58 -2.28 -7.06
N HIS A 278 10.36 -1.58 -6.24
CA HIS A 278 9.81 -0.64 -5.25
C HIS A 278 10.14 0.78 -5.66
N MET A 279 9.12 1.55 -6.03
CA MET A 279 9.28 2.96 -6.32
C MET A 279 8.37 3.75 -5.42
N LYS A 280 9.00 4.41 -4.45
CA LYS A 280 8.37 5.28 -3.46
C LYS A 280 8.70 6.72 -3.80
N ASP A 281 7.67 7.54 -4.02
CA ASP A 281 7.81 8.97 -4.27
C ASP A 281 6.45 9.67 -4.30
N ASP A 282 6.39 10.94 -4.72
CA ASP A 282 5.14 11.48 -5.25
C ASP A 282 4.70 10.70 -6.52
N PRO A 283 3.38 10.63 -6.82
CA PRO A 283 2.88 9.78 -7.91
C PRO A 283 3.45 10.08 -9.31
N TYR A 284 3.84 11.32 -9.60
CA TYR A 284 4.42 11.67 -10.92
C TYR A 284 5.87 11.20 -11.05
N ASP A 285 6.65 11.34 -9.99
CA ASP A 285 8.05 10.91 -9.97
C ASP A 285 8.13 9.38 -9.95
N MET A 286 7.24 8.70 -9.20
CA MET A 286 7.07 7.23 -9.29
C MET A 286 6.80 6.80 -10.73
N LEU A 287 5.79 7.39 -11.37
CA LEU A 287 5.40 7.08 -12.75
C LEU A 287 6.58 7.24 -13.72
N GLN A 288 7.36 8.31 -13.58
CA GLN A 288 8.50 8.58 -14.45
C GLN A 288 9.63 7.56 -14.27
N ARG A 289 9.89 7.14 -13.03
CA ARG A 289 10.88 6.10 -12.71
C ARG A 289 10.46 4.73 -13.22
N GLU A 290 9.18 4.39 -13.11
CA GLU A 290 8.62 3.15 -13.64
C GLU A 290 8.70 3.12 -15.17
N LEU A 291 8.29 4.19 -15.85
CA LEU A 291 8.41 4.32 -17.31
C LEU A 291 9.86 4.16 -17.77
N THR A 292 10.80 4.77 -17.06
CA THR A 292 12.23 4.63 -17.35
C THR A 292 12.68 3.17 -17.27
N THR A 293 12.20 2.45 -16.26
CA THR A 293 12.49 1.02 -16.07
C THR A 293 11.84 0.16 -17.16
N ILE A 294 10.59 0.44 -17.51
CA ILE A 294 9.86 -0.24 -18.58
C ILE A 294 10.55 -0.03 -19.93
N ASP A 295 11.00 1.19 -20.23
CA ASP A 295 11.73 1.48 -21.47
C ASP A 295 13.08 0.77 -21.52
N TYR A 296 13.77 0.64 -20.37
CA TYR A 296 14.93 -0.23 -20.26
C TYR A 296 14.59 -1.69 -20.58
N ILE A 297 13.50 -2.24 -20.03
CA ILE A 297 13.05 -3.62 -20.31
C ILE A 297 12.74 -3.79 -21.80
N ARG A 298 11.93 -2.90 -22.40
CA ARG A 298 11.58 -2.95 -23.83
C ARG A 298 12.79 -2.95 -24.73
N LYS A 299 13.80 -2.16 -24.39
CA LYS A 299 15.02 -2.01 -25.18
C LYS A 299 15.93 -3.23 -25.08
N ASN A 300 16.11 -3.77 -23.87
CA ASN A 300 17.16 -4.78 -23.61
C ASN A 300 16.61 -6.22 -23.55
N HIS A 301 15.34 -6.39 -23.17
CA HIS A 301 14.68 -7.68 -22.96
C HIS A 301 13.25 -7.64 -23.55
N PRO A 302 13.08 -7.45 -24.88
CA PRO A 302 11.80 -7.10 -25.49
C PRO A 302 10.67 -8.13 -25.26
N THR A 303 10.97 -9.41 -25.07
CA THR A 303 9.93 -10.41 -24.75
C THR A 303 9.38 -10.23 -23.32
N PHE A 304 10.19 -9.68 -22.40
CA PHE A 304 9.78 -9.42 -21.02
C PHE A 304 8.89 -8.18 -20.89
N ALA A 305 8.82 -7.31 -21.89
CA ALA A 305 7.91 -6.15 -21.88
C ALA A 305 6.41 -6.52 -21.82
N LYS A 306 6.07 -7.79 -22.04
CA LYS A 306 4.70 -8.31 -21.92
C LYS A 306 4.41 -8.94 -20.56
N LEU A 307 5.44 -9.19 -19.75
CA LEU A 307 5.27 -9.76 -18.43
C LEU A 307 4.49 -8.79 -17.53
N PRO A 308 3.69 -9.31 -16.58
CA PRO A 308 3.16 -8.52 -15.48
C PRO A 308 4.26 -7.69 -14.82
N PHE A 309 4.01 -6.40 -14.67
CA PHE A 309 4.88 -5.45 -13.98
C PHE A 309 4.22 -5.01 -12.68
N PHE A 310 4.96 -5.13 -11.58
CA PHE A 310 4.51 -4.80 -10.23
C PHE A 310 5.32 -3.62 -9.69
N ASN A 311 4.63 -2.72 -9.01
CA ASN A 311 5.25 -1.90 -7.97
C ASN A 311 4.61 -2.31 -6.64
N ASP A 312 5.24 -3.28 -5.99
CA ASP A 312 4.72 -3.95 -4.80
C ASP A 312 5.09 -3.26 -3.48
N GLU A 313 5.69 -2.06 -3.56
CA GLU A 313 5.73 -1.11 -2.45
C GLU A 313 5.68 0.37 -2.90
N ALA A 314 4.57 0.74 -3.54
CA ALA A 314 4.28 2.01 -4.20
C ALA A 314 3.83 3.14 -3.23
N ASP A 315 4.68 3.47 -2.25
CA ASP A 315 4.34 4.38 -1.15
C ASP A 315 4.85 5.81 -1.33
N PRO A 316 4.31 6.81 -0.61
CA PRO A 316 4.82 8.19 -0.72
C PRO A 316 6.28 8.34 -0.26
N LEU A 317 6.69 7.54 0.73
CA LEU A 317 7.97 7.68 1.42
C LEU A 317 8.37 6.41 2.17
N ALA A 318 9.66 6.06 2.12
CA ALA A 318 10.28 4.98 2.90
C ALA A 318 10.28 5.23 4.42
N GLY A 319 10.40 4.16 5.22
CA GLY A 319 10.38 4.23 6.68
C GLY A 319 8.95 4.34 7.22
N TRP A 320 8.25 3.21 7.25
CA TRP A 320 6.86 3.12 7.66
C TRP A 320 6.62 3.56 9.12
N ALA A 321 7.58 3.33 10.01
CA ALA A 321 7.45 3.62 11.45
C ALA A 321 7.69 5.10 11.83
N ARG A 322 8.22 5.91 10.90
CA ARG A 322 8.52 7.33 11.12
C ARG A 322 7.25 8.16 11.26
N ASP A 323 7.31 9.23 12.05
CA ASP A 323 6.15 10.06 12.32
C ASP A 323 5.99 11.14 11.22
N PHE A 324 4.97 11.00 10.37
CA PHE A 324 4.61 12.01 9.38
C PHE A 324 3.15 12.44 9.49
N TRP A 325 2.92 13.75 9.51
CA TRP A 325 1.61 14.36 9.71
C TRP A 325 0.57 13.92 8.67
N TRP A 326 0.98 13.70 7.42
CA TRP A 326 0.07 13.40 6.32
C TRP A 326 -0.44 11.95 6.34
N ARG A 327 0.23 11.03 7.07
CA ARG A 327 -0.14 9.61 7.16
C ARG A 327 -1.44 9.38 7.93
N LYS A 328 -1.84 10.32 8.79
CA LYS A 328 -3.02 10.19 9.69
C LYS A 328 -4.34 10.66 9.07
N GLY A 329 -4.27 11.50 8.03
CA GLY A 329 -5.41 12.25 7.49
C GLY A 329 -5.75 11.94 6.04
N ALA A 330 -6.58 12.79 5.43
CA ALA A 330 -7.08 12.64 4.06
C ALA A 330 -5.99 12.81 2.98
N TRP A 331 -4.84 13.41 3.29
CA TRP A 331 -3.73 13.51 2.33
C TRP A 331 -3.29 12.14 1.82
N TYR A 332 -3.10 11.17 2.73
CA TYR A 332 -2.66 9.85 2.33
C TYR A 332 -3.75 9.09 1.55
N ALA A 333 -5.02 9.31 1.86
CA ALA A 333 -6.14 8.79 1.07
C ALA A 333 -6.14 9.38 -0.36
N ALA A 334 -5.92 10.70 -0.49
CA ALA A 334 -5.84 11.38 -1.78
C ALA A 334 -4.61 10.99 -2.59
N PHE A 335 -3.48 10.70 -1.93
CA PHE A 335 -2.31 10.08 -2.56
C PHE A 335 -2.68 8.76 -3.23
N VAL A 336 -3.31 7.83 -2.51
CA VAL A 336 -3.68 6.51 -3.07
C VAL A 336 -4.62 6.69 -4.28
N ALA A 337 -5.64 7.54 -4.16
CA ALA A 337 -6.57 7.83 -5.25
C ALA A 337 -5.87 8.40 -6.50
N GLN A 338 -4.97 9.39 -6.32
CA GLN A 338 -4.19 9.97 -7.41
C GLN A 338 -3.24 8.96 -8.03
N ASN A 339 -2.58 8.15 -7.21
CA ASN A 339 -1.61 7.17 -7.67
C ASN A 339 -2.28 6.17 -8.62
N ILE A 340 -3.43 5.63 -8.24
CA ILE A 340 -4.23 4.74 -9.07
C ILE A 340 -4.68 5.41 -10.38
N ASP A 341 -5.21 6.62 -10.30
CA ASP A 341 -5.69 7.34 -11.50
C ASP A 341 -4.57 7.61 -12.51
N LEU A 342 -3.42 8.08 -12.03
CA LEU A 342 -2.26 8.34 -12.89
C LEU A 342 -1.71 7.06 -13.51
N HIS A 343 -1.60 5.97 -12.76
CA HIS A 343 -1.04 4.72 -13.28
C HIS A 343 -1.97 4.07 -14.30
N GLN A 344 -3.29 4.12 -14.08
CA GLN A 344 -4.28 3.70 -15.07
C GLN A 344 -4.12 4.49 -16.37
N LYS A 345 -4.14 5.82 -16.31
CA LYS A 345 -4.11 6.69 -17.50
C LYS A 345 -2.76 6.66 -18.23
N LYS A 346 -1.65 6.61 -17.51
CA LYS A 346 -0.32 6.83 -18.08
C LYS A 346 0.44 5.53 -18.35
N LEU A 347 0.42 4.53 -17.45
CA LEU A 347 1.10 3.25 -17.70
C LEU A 347 0.24 2.29 -18.49
N ILE A 348 -0.96 2.00 -18.01
CA ILE A 348 -1.82 0.97 -18.61
C ILE A 348 -2.36 1.47 -19.95
N ASP A 349 -2.98 2.64 -19.94
CA ASP A 349 -3.65 3.18 -21.12
C ASP A 349 -2.71 3.74 -22.16
N SER A 350 -1.82 4.65 -21.76
CA SER A 350 -0.97 5.38 -22.71
C SER A 350 0.25 4.55 -23.10
N ALA A 351 0.99 4.05 -22.10
CA ALA A 351 2.20 3.28 -22.34
C ALA A 351 1.95 1.80 -22.64
N LYS A 352 0.73 1.26 -22.47
CA LYS A 352 0.39 -0.15 -22.75
C LYS A 352 1.23 -1.15 -21.94
N VAL A 353 1.46 -0.82 -20.67
CA VAL A 353 2.16 -1.68 -19.71
C VAL A 353 1.19 -2.74 -19.18
N ASN A 354 1.66 -3.98 -19.02
CA ASN A 354 0.92 -5.00 -18.30
C ASN A 354 1.05 -4.79 -16.77
N TYR A 355 0.60 -3.63 -16.30
CA TYR A 355 0.75 -3.20 -14.91
C TYR A 355 -0.32 -3.91 -14.06
N THR A 356 0.11 -4.89 -13.26
CA THR A 356 -0.80 -5.89 -12.67
C THR A 356 -0.97 -5.72 -11.17
N ILE A 357 0.08 -5.30 -10.46
CA ILE A 357 0.03 -5.03 -9.02
C ILE A 357 0.64 -3.65 -8.74
N GLN A 358 -0.14 -2.84 -8.05
CA GLN A 358 0.33 -1.72 -7.23
C GLN A 358 -0.02 -2.06 -5.79
N SER A 359 0.97 -2.13 -4.93
CA SER A 359 0.75 -2.41 -3.51
C SER A 359 1.17 -1.20 -2.71
N ASN A 360 0.32 -0.76 -1.80
CA ASN A 360 0.77 0.11 -0.73
C ASN A 360 1.20 -0.74 0.45
N ASP A 361 2.46 -0.61 0.85
CA ASP A 361 3.03 -1.37 1.94
C ASP A 361 2.67 -0.70 3.28
N HIS A 362 1.40 -0.84 3.67
CA HIS A 362 0.78 -0.04 4.72
C HIS A 362 -0.09 -0.84 5.69
N THR A 363 0.04 -2.17 5.75
CA THR A 363 -0.64 -3.00 6.76
C THR A 363 0.26 -3.30 7.96
N PHE A 364 1.14 -2.36 8.30
CA PHE A 364 1.92 -2.39 9.55
C PHE A 364 1.06 -2.09 10.78
N MET A 365 1.63 -2.34 11.97
CA MET A 365 1.07 -1.92 13.25
C MET A 365 1.80 -0.70 13.80
N GLY A 366 1.12 0.43 13.94
CA GLY A 366 1.76 1.65 14.42
C GLY A 366 0.82 2.72 14.94
N SER A 367 1.40 3.87 15.30
CA SER A 367 0.68 5.06 15.77
C SER A 367 -0.14 5.71 14.65
N TRP A 368 -0.86 6.81 14.97
CA TRP A 368 -1.51 7.64 13.96
C TRP A 368 -0.58 8.10 12.83
N HIS A 369 0.68 8.40 13.16
CA HIS A 369 1.66 8.96 12.22
C HIS A 369 2.45 7.90 11.47
N ALA A 370 2.37 6.62 11.86
CA ALA A 370 2.97 5.52 11.13
C ALA A 370 2.21 5.23 9.83
N ARG A 371 2.91 4.66 8.83
CA ARG A 371 2.30 4.17 7.58
C ARG A 371 1.61 2.83 7.86
N ALA A 372 0.41 2.94 8.41
CA ALA A 372 -0.48 1.84 8.74
C ALA A 372 -1.91 2.16 8.25
N THR A 373 -2.71 1.14 7.96
CA THR A 373 -4.15 1.25 7.68
C THR A 373 -4.95 1.60 8.93
N HIS A 374 -4.44 1.21 10.10
CA HIS A 374 -5.05 1.43 11.40
C HIS A 374 -4.08 2.09 12.37
N ALA A 375 -4.58 2.97 13.23
CA ALA A 375 -3.85 3.43 14.40
C ALA A 375 -4.06 2.47 15.57
N LEU A 376 -2.97 2.02 16.17
CA LEU A 376 -2.94 1.14 17.33
C LEU A 376 -2.63 1.93 18.60
N LEU A 377 -3.55 1.93 19.56
CA LEU A 377 -3.41 2.60 20.85
C LEU A 377 -3.49 1.57 21.99
N PHE A 378 -2.37 1.29 22.66
CA PHE A 378 -2.34 0.41 23.83
C PHE A 378 -2.83 1.10 25.09
N ASN A 379 -3.46 0.35 25.98
CA ASN A 379 -3.75 0.84 27.33
C ASN A 379 -2.43 1.00 28.12
N PRO A 380 -2.08 2.20 28.60
CA PRO A 380 -0.84 2.42 29.36
C PRO A 380 -0.76 1.61 30.67
N SER A 381 -1.89 1.12 31.18
CA SER A 381 -1.97 0.33 32.42
C SER A 381 -2.07 -1.18 32.17
N ASP A 382 -2.39 -1.61 30.95
CA ASP A 382 -2.51 -3.03 30.56
C ASP A 382 -2.16 -3.21 29.08
N SER A 383 -0.95 -3.70 28.79
CA SER A 383 -0.47 -3.87 27.42
C SER A 383 -1.22 -4.96 26.63
N THR A 384 -2.09 -5.74 27.27
CA THR A 384 -2.95 -6.72 26.58
C THR A 384 -4.21 -6.09 25.99
N GLU A 385 -4.57 -4.89 26.46
CA GLU A 385 -5.68 -4.11 25.95
C GLU A 385 -5.23 -3.09 24.90
N TYR A 386 -5.98 -3.00 23.81
CA TYR A 386 -5.71 -2.08 22.71
C TYR A 386 -6.98 -1.52 22.08
N ARG A 387 -6.85 -0.35 21.45
CA ARG A 387 -7.80 0.19 20.48
C ARG A 387 -7.16 0.17 19.10
N LEU A 388 -7.93 -0.31 18.13
CA LEU A 388 -7.56 -0.31 16.72
C LEU A 388 -8.56 0.59 16.00
N LEU A 389 -8.05 1.67 15.39
CA LEU A 389 -8.88 2.70 14.77
C LEU A 389 -8.51 2.82 13.30
N PRO A 390 -9.42 2.54 12.36
CA PRO A 390 -9.11 2.66 10.94
C PRO A 390 -8.80 4.11 10.56
N LYS A 391 -7.77 4.31 9.76
CA LYS A 391 -7.36 5.63 9.26
C LYS A 391 -8.06 5.93 7.93
N PRO A 392 -8.09 7.20 7.48
CA PRO A 392 -8.73 7.57 6.21
C PRO A 392 -8.24 6.75 5.01
N VAL A 393 -6.96 6.32 5.00
CA VAL A 393 -6.43 5.45 3.95
C VAL A 393 -7.13 4.08 3.87
N PHE A 394 -7.55 3.50 5.00
CA PHE A 394 -8.33 2.26 4.95
C PHE A 394 -9.73 2.50 4.40
N SER A 395 -10.33 3.64 4.74
CA SER A 395 -11.64 4.04 4.23
C SER A 395 -11.64 4.36 2.75
N VAL A 396 -10.55 4.92 2.21
CA VAL A 396 -10.43 5.11 0.75
C VAL A 396 -10.34 3.77 0.03
N MET A 397 -9.61 2.78 0.55
CA MET A 397 -9.55 1.44 -0.05
C MET A 397 -10.93 0.77 -0.13
N LYS A 398 -11.80 0.97 0.88
CA LYS A 398 -13.20 0.51 0.83
C LYS A 398 -13.98 1.12 -0.33
N LEU A 399 -13.79 2.41 -0.59
CA LEU A 399 -14.55 3.13 -1.61
C LEU A 399 -13.99 2.91 -3.03
N ILE A 400 -12.67 2.79 -3.17
CA ILE A 400 -12.02 2.46 -4.45
C ILE A 400 -12.45 1.07 -4.93
N ALA A 401 -12.70 0.12 -4.02
CA ALA A 401 -13.24 -1.19 -4.36
C ALA A 401 -14.63 -1.14 -5.01
N GLU A 402 -15.37 -0.04 -4.86
CA GLU A 402 -16.69 0.16 -5.48
C GLU A 402 -16.63 0.77 -6.89
N LEU A 403 -15.43 1.10 -7.40
CA LEU A 403 -15.27 1.55 -8.78
C LEU A 403 -15.81 0.52 -9.77
N GLY A 404 -16.26 1.02 -10.91
CA GLY A 404 -16.76 0.21 -12.01
C GLY A 404 -15.70 -0.60 -12.75
N ASP A 405 -16.16 -1.46 -13.66
CA ASP A 405 -15.32 -2.30 -14.53
C ASP A 405 -14.88 -1.58 -15.82
N THR A 406 -15.50 -0.44 -16.12
CA THR A 406 -15.05 0.48 -17.16
C THR A 406 -15.03 1.92 -16.66
N TYR A 407 -14.32 2.79 -17.38
CA TYR A 407 -14.30 4.22 -17.08
C TYR A 407 -14.20 5.07 -18.36
N VAL A 408 -14.51 6.36 -18.24
CA VAL A 408 -14.34 7.35 -19.31
C VAL A 408 -13.25 8.36 -18.95
N ASP A 409 -12.49 8.80 -19.95
CA ASP A 409 -11.48 9.84 -19.76
C ASP A 409 -12.13 11.17 -19.41
N VAL A 410 -11.62 11.80 -18.35
CA VAL A 410 -11.97 13.15 -17.95
C VAL A 410 -10.77 14.06 -18.16
N GLU A 411 -10.98 15.16 -18.88
CA GLU A 411 -9.97 16.19 -19.07
C GLU A 411 -9.94 17.10 -17.84
N ILE A 412 -8.74 17.26 -17.28
CA ILE A 412 -8.48 18.13 -16.13
C ILE A 412 -7.64 19.31 -16.61
N PRO A 413 -7.95 20.55 -16.18
CA PRO A 413 -7.10 21.70 -16.47
C PRO A 413 -5.65 21.45 -16.04
N SER A 414 -4.70 21.79 -16.90
CA SER A 414 -3.26 21.54 -16.70
C SER A 414 -2.70 22.18 -15.42
N GLU A 415 -3.26 23.32 -15.01
CA GLU A 415 -2.88 24.05 -13.81
C GLU A 415 -3.33 23.37 -12.51
N MET A 416 -4.20 22.36 -12.60
CA MET A 416 -4.76 21.61 -11.48
C MET A 416 -4.27 20.16 -11.43
N GLU A 417 -3.75 19.63 -12.53
CA GLU A 417 -3.51 18.18 -12.70
C GLU A 417 -2.62 17.58 -11.60
N ARG A 418 -1.67 18.36 -11.05
CA ARG A 418 -0.74 17.88 -10.01
C ARG A 418 -1.40 17.59 -8.66
N TYR A 419 -2.53 18.23 -8.33
CA TYR A 419 -3.21 18.02 -7.05
C TYR A 419 -4.65 17.55 -7.20
N PHE A 420 -5.30 17.78 -8.33
CA PHE A 420 -6.69 17.45 -8.56
C PHE A 420 -6.89 16.50 -9.73
N GLY A 421 -7.82 15.57 -9.57
CA GLY A 421 -8.23 14.69 -10.65
C GLY A 421 -9.51 13.93 -10.35
N THR A 422 -9.99 13.20 -11.35
CA THR A 422 -11.15 12.32 -11.22
C THR A 422 -11.07 11.11 -12.13
N MET A 423 -11.62 10.02 -11.63
CA MET A 423 -11.92 8.80 -12.35
C MET A 423 -13.44 8.58 -12.36
N ALA A 424 -14.04 8.67 -13.54
CA ALA A 424 -15.47 8.45 -13.76
C ALA A 424 -15.72 7.03 -14.26
N SER A 425 -16.02 6.13 -13.34
CA SER A 425 -16.23 4.71 -13.62
C SER A 425 -17.70 4.34 -13.74
N ILE A 426 -17.97 3.26 -14.46
CA ILE A 426 -19.30 2.74 -14.78
C ILE A 426 -19.34 1.30 -14.26
N LYS A 427 -20.27 1.00 -13.36
CA LYS A 427 -20.45 -0.34 -12.78
C LYS A 427 -21.70 -0.97 -13.39
N GLY A 428 -21.50 -1.75 -14.44
CA GLY A 428 -22.60 -2.36 -15.20
C GLY A 428 -23.47 -1.32 -15.92
N LYS A 429 -24.80 -1.50 -15.88
CA LYS A 429 -25.77 -0.61 -16.60
C LYS A 429 -26.47 0.40 -15.70
N ASP A 430 -26.33 0.26 -14.39
CA ASP A 430 -27.23 0.89 -13.42
C ASP A 430 -26.49 1.77 -12.39
N SER A 431 -25.16 1.84 -12.43
CA SER A 431 -24.40 2.64 -11.47
C SER A 431 -23.19 3.34 -12.11
N LEU A 432 -22.95 4.57 -11.69
CA LEU A 432 -21.74 5.35 -11.97
C LEU A 432 -21.06 5.70 -10.65
N VAL A 433 -19.74 5.62 -10.61
CA VAL A 433 -18.93 6.03 -9.46
C VAL A 433 -17.85 6.98 -9.92
N LEU A 434 -17.92 8.23 -9.43
CA LEU A 434 -16.88 9.22 -9.66
C LEU A 434 -16.02 9.30 -8.39
N MET A 435 -14.78 8.86 -8.49
CA MET A 435 -13.75 9.20 -7.52
C MET A 435 -13.15 10.55 -7.90
N VAL A 436 -13.12 11.49 -6.97
CA VAL A 436 -12.54 12.83 -7.15
C VAL A 436 -11.58 13.09 -6.00
N TYR A 437 -10.37 13.56 -6.28
CA TYR A 437 -9.37 13.82 -5.25
C TYR A 437 -8.78 15.24 -5.40
N ASN A 438 -8.44 15.84 -4.27
CA ASN A 438 -7.65 17.06 -4.15
C ASN A 438 -6.56 16.78 -3.10
N LYS A 439 -5.33 16.45 -3.51
CA LYS A 439 -4.30 15.92 -2.60
C LYS A 439 -3.56 16.97 -1.80
N THR A 440 -3.42 18.19 -2.28
CA THR A 440 -2.31 19.11 -1.93
C THR A 440 -0.99 18.70 -2.62
N ASP A 441 -0.44 19.62 -3.42
CA ASP A 441 0.77 19.43 -4.23
C ASP A 441 2.05 19.78 -3.44
N PHE A 442 2.39 18.95 -2.46
CA PHE A 442 3.72 18.97 -1.87
C PHE A 442 4.40 17.60 -2.04
N ASP A 443 5.72 17.64 -2.10
CA ASP A 443 6.57 16.46 -2.18
C ASP A 443 6.84 15.90 -0.76
N PRO A 444 6.41 14.67 -0.45
CA PRO A 444 6.67 14.05 0.85
C PRO A 444 8.15 13.73 1.11
N ASN A 445 9.04 13.88 0.13
CA ASN A 445 10.49 13.62 0.22
C ASN A 445 11.33 14.86 0.51
N THR A 446 10.75 16.07 0.55
CA THR A 446 11.49 17.30 0.90
C THR A 446 11.70 17.43 2.41
N HIS A 447 12.51 16.54 2.99
CA HIS A 447 12.95 16.57 4.39
C HIS A 447 14.34 15.97 4.58
N GLU A 448 14.97 16.25 5.72
CA GLU A 448 16.20 15.57 6.12
C GLU A 448 15.93 14.10 6.47
N TRP A 449 16.67 13.18 5.84
CA TRP A 449 16.53 11.75 6.12
C TRP A 449 16.72 11.46 7.61
N GLY A 450 15.80 10.68 8.18
CA GLY A 450 15.80 10.33 9.61
C GLY A 450 15.16 11.37 10.54
N VAL A 451 14.66 12.50 10.03
CA VAL A 451 13.95 13.52 10.83
C VAL A 451 12.44 13.34 10.72
N ASP A 452 11.75 13.12 11.83
CA ASP A 452 10.29 13.01 11.85
C ASP A 452 9.61 14.38 11.60
N MET A 453 8.46 14.37 10.92
CA MET A 453 7.64 15.55 10.64
C MET A 453 6.19 15.33 11.11
N PRO A 454 5.93 15.31 12.43
CA PRO A 454 4.62 14.99 12.98
C PRO A 454 3.55 16.06 12.72
N GLU A 455 3.95 17.29 12.35
CA GLU A 455 3.08 18.40 12.00
C GLU A 455 3.49 19.07 10.68
N PRO A 456 2.55 19.67 9.92
CA PRO A 456 2.86 20.39 8.70
C PRO A 456 3.55 21.73 8.96
N THR A 457 4.39 22.17 8.03
CA THR A 457 5.03 23.50 8.06
C THR A 457 4.01 24.62 7.78
N GLU A 458 4.35 25.86 8.11
CA GLU A 458 3.49 27.03 7.78
C GLU A 458 3.24 27.14 6.26
N GLU A 459 4.25 26.84 5.44
CA GLU A 459 4.14 26.82 3.98
C GLU A 459 3.17 25.73 3.51
N GLN A 460 3.25 24.51 4.06
CA GLN A 460 2.33 23.42 3.74
C GLN A 460 0.89 23.75 4.17
N GLN A 461 0.70 24.37 5.34
CA GLN A 461 -0.61 24.81 5.81
C GLN A 461 -1.20 25.90 4.90
N ALA A 462 -0.39 26.89 4.48
CA ALA A 462 -0.81 27.91 3.53
C ALA A 462 -1.20 27.31 2.18
N LEU A 463 -0.43 26.33 1.70
CA LEU A 463 -0.69 25.64 0.44
C LEU A 463 -2.02 24.87 0.46
N MET A 464 -2.34 24.18 1.55
CA MET A 464 -3.64 23.50 1.72
C MET A 464 -4.83 24.48 1.61
N LEU A 465 -4.70 25.66 2.21
CA LEU A 465 -5.72 26.70 2.16
C LEU A 465 -5.86 27.29 0.75
N GLU A 466 -4.73 27.52 0.07
CA GLU A 466 -4.69 28.03 -1.30
C GLU A 466 -5.30 27.05 -2.31
N GLN A 467 -5.03 25.75 -2.15
CA GLN A 467 -5.46 24.69 -3.07
C GLN A 467 -6.87 24.15 -2.77
N GLY A 468 -7.65 24.79 -1.91
CA GLY A 468 -9.08 24.50 -1.78
C GLY A 468 -9.86 24.86 -3.05
N LEU A 469 -10.75 23.98 -3.51
CA LEU A 469 -11.46 24.13 -4.78
C LEU A 469 -12.98 24.06 -4.62
N GLN A 470 -13.71 24.62 -5.58
CA GLN A 470 -15.16 24.42 -5.75
C GLN A 470 -15.50 24.06 -7.21
N PRO A 471 -15.06 22.89 -7.72
CA PRO A 471 -15.30 22.52 -9.11
C PRO A 471 -16.79 22.30 -9.37
N THR A 472 -17.22 22.70 -10.58
CA THR A 472 -18.56 22.40 -11.08
C THR A 472 -18.48 21.27 -12.09
N PHE A 473 -19.00 20.10 -11.71
CA PHE A 473 -19.10 18.93 -12.57
C PHE A 473 -20.32 19.02 -13.46
N VAL A 474 -20.13 18.80 -14.75
CA VAL A 474 -21.19 18.69 -15.73
C VAL A 474 -21.13 17.30 -16.33
N LEU A 475 -22.00 16.44 -15.83
CA LEU A 475 -22.19 15.07 -16.29
C LEU A 475 -23.08 15.12 -17.52
N GLN A 476 -22.60 14.63 -18.66
CA GLN A 476 -23.30 14.64 -19.94
C GLN A 476 -23.53 13.22 -20.45
N ASN A 477 -24.62 13.04 -21.20
CA ASN A 477 -24.99 11.78 -21.82
C ASN A 477 -25.10 10.64 -20.80
N LEU A 478 -25.70 10.91 -19.64
CA LEU A 478 -25.92 9.92 -18.61
C LEU A 478 -26.70 8.71 -19.17
N PRO A 479 -26.34 7.48 -18.76
CA PRO A 479 -26.99 6.26 -19.27
C PRO A 479 -28.39 6.03 -18.70
N PHE A 480 -28.85 6.87 -17.78
CA PHE A 480 -30.16 6.83 -17.14
C PHE A 480 -30.70 8.24 -16.86
N GLU A 481 -32.03 8.37 -16.87
CA GLU A 481 -32.72 9.65 -16.62
C GLU A 481 -32.90 9.93 -15.11
N THR A 482 -33.27 8.91 -14.33
CA THR A 482 -33.56 9.00 -12.90
C THR A 482 -32.57 8.19 -12.07
N PHE A 483 -32.06 8.77 -10.98
CA PHE A 483 -31.04 8.16 -10.14
C PHE A 483 -31.05 8.72 -8.72
N SER A 484 -30.50 7.98 -7.76
CA SER A 484 -30.03 8.55 -6.49
C SER A 484 -28.57 8.96 -6.62
N LEU A 485 -28.23 10.14 -6.11
CA LEU A 485 -26.85 10.58 -5.91
C LEU A 485 -26.49 10.51 -4.42
N THR A 486 -25.48 9.70 -4.08
CA THR A 486 -24.82 9.68 -2.76
C THR A 486 -23.42 10.26 -2.87
N GLN A 487 -23.03 11.16 -1.97
CA GLN A 487 -21.67 11.66 -1.84
C GLN A 487 -21.03 11.18 -0.55
N TYR A 488 -19.88 10.52 -0.67
CA TYR A 488 -18.97 10.24 0.44
C TYR A 488 -17.81 11.23 0.44
N GLN A 489 -17.30 11.60 1.61
CA GLN A 489 -16.25 12.60 1.77
C GLN A 489 -15.22 12.19 2.82
N LEU A 490 -13.94 12.33 2.47
CA LEU A 490 -12.78 12.18 3.34
C LEU A 490 -12.01 13.50 3.32
N ASP A 491 -11.93 14.20 4.44
CA ASP A 491 -11.16 15.44 4.58
C ASP A 491 -10.76 15.68 6.06
N ALA A 492 -10.58 16.94 6.49
CA ALA A 492 -10.28 17.26 7.89
C ALA A 492 -11.46 17.00 8.85
N ASP A 493 -12.71 17.09 8.37
CA ASP A 493 -13.91 17.05 9.19
C ASP A 493 -14.78 15.81 8.95
N HIS A 494 -14.62 15.13 7.82
CA HIS A 494 -15.40 13.96 7.42
C HIS A 494 -14.51 12.73 7.25
N THR A 495 -14.98 11.58 7.75
CA THR A 495 -14.26 10.29 7.69
C THR A 495 -12.81 10.39 8.23
N ASN A 496 -12.59 11.20 9.28
CA ASN A 496 -11.28 11.48 9.85
C ASN A 496 -11.27 11.31 11.37
N PRO A 497 -11.00 10.09 11.87
CA PRO A 497 -11.02 9.81 13.29
C PRO A 497 -9.85 10.45 14.05
N TYR A 498 -8.74 10.80 13.38
CA TYR A 498 -7.61 11.46 14.04
C TYR A 498 -8.00 12.85 14.56
N GLU A 499 -8.61 13.68 13.71
CA GLU A 499 -9.03 15.04 14.12
C GLU A 499 -10.08 15.00 15.24
N LYS A 500 -10.92 13.97 15.24
CA LYS A 500 -11.87 13.73 16.31
C LYS A 500 -11.18 13.31 17.61
N TRP A 501 -10.18 12.44 17.54
CA TRP A 501 -9.34 12.03 18.68
C TRP A 501 -8.60 13.23 19.28
N VAL A 502 -8.06 14.14 18.46
CA VAL A 502 -7.47 15.40 18.92
C VAL A 502 -8.49 16.27 19.65
N ARG A 503 -9.71 16.44 19.09
CA ARG A 503 -10.81 17.18 19.73
C ARG A 503 -11.24 16.58 21.08
N MET A 504 -11.04 15.27 21.28
CA MET A 504 -11.26 14.59 22.57
C MET A 504 -10.11 14.78 23.59
N GLY A 505 -9.09 15.58 23.25
CA GLY A 505 -7.91 15.79 24.09
C GLY A 505 -6.83 14.73 23.92
N SER A 506 -6.81 14.02 22.79
CA SER A 506 -5.80 13.02 22.43
C SER A 506 -5.58 11.94 23.51
N PRO A 507 -6.65 11.28 24.03
CA PRO A 507 -6.49 10.30 25.09
C PRO A 507 -5.56 9.15 24.65
N PRO A 508 -4.54 8.76 25.45
CA PRO A 508 -3.63 7.69 25.07
C PRO A 508 -4.36 6.33 24.95
N TYR A 509 -5.45 6.16 25.69
CA TYR A 509 -6.38 5.05 25.57
C TYR A 509 -7.81 5.57 25.66
N PRO A 510 -8.54 5.69 24.54
CA PRO A 510 -9.93 6.12 24.53
C PRO A 510 -10.81 5.17 25.36
N SER A 511 -11.69 5.76 26.18
CA SER A 511 -12.78 5.02 26.86
C SER A 511 -13.70 4.33 25.84
N ASP A 512 -14.50 3.36 26.26
CA ASP A 512 -15.42 2.64 25.35
C ASP A 512 -16.33 3.59 24.55
N ALA A 513 -16.84 4.64 25.20
CA ALA A 513 -17.68 5.64 24.56
C ALA A 513 -16.91 6.46 23.51
N GLN A 514 -15.70 6.92 23.86
CA GLN A 514 -14.83 7.63 22.92
C GLN A 514 -14.42 6.72 21.76
N ASN A 515 -14.03 5.47 22.03
CA ASN A 515 -13.63 4.52 21.01
C ASN A 515 -14.77 4.23 20.03
N LYS A 516 -16.00 4.04 20.52
CA LYS A 516 -17.19 3.87 19.66
C LYS A 516 -17.38 5.07 18.74
N GLU A 517 -17.22 6.28 19.28
CA GLU A 517 -17.37 7.52 18.53
C GLU A 517 -16.26 7.69 17.47
N LEU A 518 -15.03 7.27 17.78
CA LEU A 518 -13.91 7.26 16.84
C LEU A 518 -14.10 6.25 15.71
N LEU A 519 -14.54 5.02 16.04
CA LEU A 519 -14.87 4.00 15.05
C LEU A 519 -15.99 4.46 14.10
N GLN A 520 -17.00 5.15 14.63
CA GLN A 520 -18.05 5.75 13.79
C GLN A 520 -17.51 6.80 12.83
N SER A 521 -16.57 7.66 13.28
CA SER A 521 -15.93 8.65 12.40
C SER A 521 -14.94 8.05 11.39
N ALA A 522 -14.60 6.77 11.49
CA ALA A 522 -13.79 6.07 10.50
C ALA A 522 -14.65 5.49 9.35
N VAL A 523 -15.97 5.34 9.54
CA VAL A 523 -16.88 4.86 8.49
C VAL A 523 -17.04 5.97 7.43
N PRO A 524 -16.95 5.66 6.13
CA PRO A 524 -17.22 6.62 5.06
C PRO A 524 -18.52 7.39 5.28
N GLU A 525 -18.40 8.69 5.55
CA GLU A 525 -19.52 9.55 5.87
C GLU A 525 -20.29 9.94 4.61
N LYS A 526 -21.62 9.82 4.65
CA LYS A 526 -22.52 10.30 3.60
C LYS A 526 -22.88 11.77 3.89
N VAL A 527 -22.24 12.69 3.17
CA VAL A 527 -22.46 14.13 3.34
C VAL A 527 -23.64 14.66 2.52
N HIS A 528 -24.03 13.94 1.47
CA HIS A 528 -25.16 14.29 0.62
C HIS A 528 -25.86 13.03 0.10
N ASP A 529 -27.19 13.03 0.14
CA ASP A 529 -28.06 12.01 -0.45
C ASP A 529 -29.33 12.69 -0.99
N THR A 530 -29.51 12.65 -2.31
CA THR A 530 -30.63 13.30 -3.00
C THR A 530 -31.92 12.49 -2.93
N GLY A 531 -31.87 11.20 -2.56
CA GLY A 531 -33.00 10.28 -2.72
C GLY A 531 -33.28 9.98 -4.20
N GLU A 532 -33.91 10.91 -4.92
CA GLU A 532 -34.14 10.85 -6.37
C GLU A 532 -33.77 12.19 -7.02
N ALA A 533 -32.95 12.12 -8.06
CA ALA A 533 -32.55 13.19 -8.94
C ALA A 533 -32.88 12.81 -10.39
N THR A 534 -33.11 13.82 -11.22
CA THR A 534 -33.44 13.64 -12.64
C THR A 534 -32.45 14.41 -13.49
N ALA A 535 -31.86 13.72 -14.47
CA ALA A 535 -31.06 14.35 -15.51
C ALA A 535 -31.96 15.23 -16.40
N SER A 536 -31.53 16.45 -16.68
CA SER A 536 -32.17 17.33 -17.65
C SER A 536 -31.48 17.17 -18.99
N ASP A 537 -32.19 16.67 -20.00
CA ASP A 537 -31.65 16.38 -21.35
C ASP A 537 -30.37 15.51 -21.29
N GLY A 538 -30.41 14.44 -20.49
CA GLY A 538 -29.29 13.52 -20.29
C GLY A 538 -28.09 14.13 -19.56
N SER A 539 -28.25 15.33 -18.98
CA SER A 539 -27.19 16.04 -18.27
C SER A 539 -27.54 16.31 -16.80
N TYR A 540 -26.53 16.33 -15.94
CA TYR A 540 -26.67 16.70 -14.54
C TYR A 540 -25.48 17.56 -14.13
N THR A 541 -25.73 18.63 -13.37
CA THR A 541 -24.69 19.55 -12.92
C THR A 541 -24.69 19.61 -11.40
N LEU A 542 -23.50 19.50 -10.81
CA LEU A 542 -23.29 19.68 -9.39
C LEU A 542 -22.00 20.45 -9.12
N THR A 543 -22.00 21.26 -8.07
CA THR A 543 -20.80 21.92 -7.55
C THR A 543 -20.47 21.28 -6.22
N ILE A 544 -19.20 20.91 -6.02
CA ILE A 544 -18.73 20.31 -4.77
C ILE A 544 -17.67 21.20 -4.12
N ASP A 545 -17.70 21.33 -2.79
CA ASP A 545 -16.63 21.98 -2.03
C ASP A 545 -15.55 20.94 -1.72
N MET A 546 -14.34 21.20 -2.21
CA MET A 546 -13.21 20.28 -2.10
C MET A 546 -12.05 20.96 -1.37
N PRO A 547 -12.01 20.90 -0.02
CA PRO A 547 -10.86 21.33 0.73
C PRO A 547 -9.61 20.53 0.32
N SER A 548 -8.42 21.07 0.56
CA SER A 548 -7.18 20.34 0.34
C SER A 548 -6.57 19.96 1.70
N PRO A 549 -6.27 18.67 1.97
CA PRO A 549 -6.58 17.49 1.15
C PRO A 549 -8.04 17.01 1.28
N SER A 550 -8.60 16.44 0.21
CA SER A 550 -9.88 15.71 0.25
C SER A 550 -10.00 14.61 -0.81
N VAL A 551 -10.87 13.64 -0.54
CA VAL A 551 -11.34 12.64 -1.51
C VAL A 551 -12.85 12.54 -1.42
N HIS A 552 -13.52 12.50 -2.56
CA HIS A 552 -14.96 12.34 -2.66
C HIS A 552 -15.31 11.17 -3.59
N PHE A 553 -16.38 10.46 -3.23
CA PHE A 553 -16.99 9.45 -4.08
C PHE A 553 -18.43 9.83 -4.33
N LEU A 554 -18.78 10.08 -5.59
CA LEU A 554 -20.15 10.35 -6.03
C LEU A 554 -20.69 9.08 -6.67
N VAL A 555 -21.65 8.45 -6.01
CA VAL A 555 -22.32 7.23 -6.49
C VAL A 555 -23.69 7.62 -7.04
N LEU A 556 -23.85 7.48 -8.35
CA LEU A 556 -25.14 7.66 -9.03
C LEU A 556 -25.69 6.27 -9.34
N ALA A 557 -26.77 5.89 -8.66
CA ALA A 557 -27.44 4.61 -8.87
C ALA A 557 -28.82 4.83 -9.49
N ARG A 558 -29.11 4.14 -10.59
CA ARG A 558 -30.38 4.21 -11.31
C ARG A 558 -31.57 3.91 -10.39
N LYS A 559 -32.66 4.65 -10.58
CA LYS A 559 -33.95 4.43 -9.91
C LYS A 559 -34.96 3.74 -10.81
#